data_AF-A0A7S2E9M7-F1
#
_entry.id   AF-A0A7S2E9M7-F1
#
_cell.length_a   1.000
_cell.length_b   1.000
_cell.length_c   1.000
_cell.angle_alpha   90.00
_cell.angle_beta   90.00
_cell.angle_gamma   90.00
#
_symmetry.space_group_name_H-M   'P 1'
#
loop_
_entity.id
_entity.type
_entity.pdbx_description
1 polymer ?
#
loop_
_entity_poly.entity_id
_entity_poly.type
_entity_poly.pdbx_seq_one_letter_code
_entity_poly.pdbx_strand_id
1 'polypeptide(L)'
;GQTLNPFLGLNEFLSAVVAVRCLRDHLPFKDLAVIAACIEATIPFRKPDTHGNTVADNLYNNLKSTNDTFDMQMTQDELVIGVQCAIDLSNRDLDNFATPNHAFFLSNTWNLLHEFNIDLRHTFVYRISSFALAIKKMSTFFANLEADSLYNSFHNVPREEEIERLTMAAKKNIEIASRYLEAKLLAISVLAALAELTGGDAPISLFLGDLPEKNLPNSPGLEDFIQPAPRDTTIRHNTDVYNILERGREGGETQFDLQNSPLAAYLYGVLGEDGLDKSLKYAVCPMDEQNARLLLDSLPRETVTYIATPCAKLAGTRTEKLNQLVAEYSD
;
A
#
# COMPACT_ATOMS: atom_id res chain seq x y z
N GLY A 1 19.13 10.91 26.55
CA GLY A 1 18.57 11.17 25.21
C GLY A 1 17.92 9.91 24.71
N GLN A 2 16.79 10.01 24.02
CA GLN A 2 16.10 8.88 23.42
C GLN A 2 16.85 8.42 22.15
N THR A 3 16.96 7.11 21.94
CA THR A 3 17.52 6.56 20.70
C THR A 3 16.56 6.85 19.55
N LEU A 4 16.97 7.68 18.60
CA LEU A 4 16.19 7.98 17.41
C LEU A 4 16.22 6.79 16.45
N ASN A 5 15.06 6.21 16.21
CA ASN A 5 14.87 5.13 15.24
C ASN A 5 14.18 5.72 14.01
N PRO A 6 14.67 5.46 12.77
CA PRO A 6 14.00 5.87 11.53
C PRO A 6 12.50 5.54 11.48
N PHE A 7 12.09 4.47 12.17
CA PHE A 7 10.70 3.99 12.22
C PHE A 7 9.89 4.52 13.43
N LEU A 8 10.48 5.36 14.29
CA LEU A 8 9.83 5.89 15.51
C LEU A 8 9.83 7.43 15.57
N GLY A 9 9.73 8.11 14.41
CA GLY A 9 9.57 9.56 14.38
C GLY A 9 10.84 10.37 14.09
N LEU A 10 11.89 9.76 13.54
CA LEU A 10 13.14 10.48 13.22
C LEU A 10 12.90 11.60 12.20
N ASN A 11 12.09 11.36 11.18
CA ASN A 11 11.81 12.35 10.13
C ASN A 11 11.06 13.55 10.72
N GLU A 12 10.11 13.31 11.61
CA GLU A 12 9.32 14.33 12.30
C GLU A 12 10.21 15.10 13.28
N PHE A 13 11.07 14.42 14.03
CA PHE A 13 12.06 15.08 14.88
C PHE A 13 12.98 16.00 14.08
N LEU A 14 13.57 15.52 12.98
CA LEU A 14 14.44 16.35 12.12
C LEU A 14 13.66 17.51 11.49
N SER A 15 12.42 17.28 11.05
CA SER A 15 11.53 18.32 10.52
C SER A 15 11.24 19.39 11.56
N ALA A 16 10.96 19.00 12.80
CA ALA A 16 10.73 19.93 13.91
C ALA A 16 11.97 20.76 14.22
N VAL A 17 13.15 20.13 14.27
CA VAL A 17 14.43 20.84 14.49
C VAL A 17 14.68 21.86 13.39
N VAL A 18 14.49 21.49 12.12
CA VAL A 18 14.67 22.40 10.98
C VAL A 18 13.65 23.53 11.03
N ALA A 19 12.36 23.22 11.18
CA ALA A 19 11.28 24.21 11.23
C ALA A 19 11.51 25.26 12.33
N VAL A 20 11.81 24.81 13.56
CA VAL A 20 12.07 25.70 14.69
C VAL A 20 13.32 26.56 14.43
N ARG A 21 14.39 25.99 13.86
CA ARG A 21 15.62 26.73 13.56
C ARG A 21 15.47 27.75 12.43
N CYS A 22 14.59 27.50 11.47
CA CYS A 22 14.30 28.44 10.39
C CYS A 22 13.37 29.57 10.84
N LEU A 23 12.46 29.30 11.78
CA LEU A 23 11.41 30.24 12.18
C LEU A 23 11.72 31.02 13.48
N ARG A 24 12.77 30.64 14.22
CA ARG A 24 13.13 31.23 15.53
C ARG A 24 13.27 32.75 15.57
N ASP A 25 13.69 33.36 14.46
CA ASP A 25 13.91 34.81 14.41
C ASP A 25 12.65 35.56 13.91
N HIS A 26 11.58 34.83 13.61
CA HIS A 26 10.31 35.36 13.08
C HIS A 26 9.11 35.10 13.98
N LEU A 27 9.17 34.09 14.86
CA LEU A 27 8.05 33.67 15.70
C LEU A 27 8.42 33.67 17.19
N PRO A 28 7.47 34.00 18.08
CA PRO A 28 7.59 33.78 19.52
C PRO A 28 7.91 32.33 19.87
N PHE A 29 8.61 32.13 20.98
CA PHE A 29 9.04 30.81 21.43
C PHE A 29 7.87 29.84 21.69
N LYS A 30 6.74 30.34 22.20
CA LYS A 30 5.51 29.55 22.37
C LYS A 30 4.95 28.99 21.06
N ASP A 31 5.02 29.77 19.98
CA ASP A 31 4.51 29.36 18.67
C ASP A 31 5.44 28.32 18.04
N LEU A 32 6.75 28.45 18.26
CA LEU A 32 7.74 27.43 17.85
C LEU A 32 7.50 26.09 18.57
N ALA A 33 7.15 26.13 19.85
CA ALA A 33 6.81 24.92 20.61
C ALA A 33 5.54 24.24 20.07
N VAL A 34 4.51 25.03 19.72
CA VAL A 34 3.30 24.50 19.07
C VAL A 34 3.63 23.91 17.69
N ILE A 35 4.47 24.55 16.88
CA ILE A 35 4.92 23.99 15.59
C ILE A 35 5.61 22.63 15.78
N ALA A 36 6.50 22.52 16.78
CA ALA A 36 7.15 21.25 17.09
C ALA A 36 6.12 20.20 17.53
N ALA A 37 5.12 20.57 18.33
CA ALA A 37 4.04 19.69 18.75
C ALA A 37 3.16 19.24 17.56
N CYS A 38 2.87 20.13 16.61
CA CYS A 38 2.16 19.83 15.37
C CYS A 38 2.92 18.79 14.53
N ILE A 39 4.24 18.94 14.39
CA ILE A 39 5.08 17.98 13.65
C ILE A 39 5.20 16.66 14.41
N GLU A 40 5.31 16.69 15.75
CA GLU A 40 5.29 15.46 16.55
C GLU A 40 3.96 14.71 16.37
N ALA A 41 2.84 15.41 16.27
CA ALA A 41 1.52 14.80 16.09
C ALA A 41 1.41 13.99 14.78
N THR A 42 2.15 14.35 13.73
CA THR A 42 2.13 13.63 12.44
C THR A 42 2.91 12.31 12.45
N ILE A 43 3.57 11.94 13.55
CA ILE A 43 4.18 10.61 13.67
C ILE A 43 3.06 9.55 13.54
N PRO A 44 3.10 8.70 12.51
CA PRO A 44 1.93 7.92 12.10
C PRO A 44 1.64 6.74 13.03
N PHE A 45 0.36 6.33 13.09
CA PHE A 45 -0.14 5.06 13.63
C PHE A 45 0.28 4.74 15.08
N ARG A 46 0.42 5.77 15.92
CA ARG A 46 0.77 5.58 17.34
C ARG A 46 -0.44 5.09 18.13
N LYS A 47 -0.26 3.96 18.80
CA LYS A 47 -1.24 3.42 19.76
C LYS A 47 -1.16 4.18 21.08
N PRO A 48 -2.23 4.14 21.91
CA PRO A 48 -2.15 4.58 23.29
C PRO A 48 -1.00 3.93 24.04
N ASP A 49 -0.43 4.66 24.99
CA ASP A 49 0.68 4.16 25.81
C ASP A 49 0.24 3.04 26.78
N THR A 50 1.18 2.51 27.56
CA THR A 50 0.90 1.46 28.56
C THR A 50 -0.05 1.90 29.67
N HIS A 51 -0.30 3.20 29.83
CA HIS A 51 -1.23 3.78 30.79
C HIS A 51 -2.58 4.12 30.16
N GLY A 52 -2.75 3.89 28.85
CA GLY A 52 -3.95 4.22 28.09
C GLY A 52 -4.01 5.68 27.64
N ASN A 53 -2.95 6.47 27.81
CA ASN A 53 -2.90 7.85 27.33
C ASN A 53 -2.84 7.86 25.81
N THR A 54 -3.68 8.70 25.20
CA THR A 54 -3.67 8.92 23.75
C THR A 54 -2.45 9.74 23.33
N VAL A 55 -2.24 9.84 22.02
CA VAL A 55 -1.24 10.75 21.45
C VAL A 55 -1.47 12.19 21.92
N ALA A 56 -2.73 12.63 21.95
CA ALA A 56 -3.08 13.98 22.37
C ALA A 56 -2.78 14.24 23.85
N ASP A 57 -3.05 13.27 24.73
CA ASP A 57 -2.75 13.37 26.16
C ASP A 57 -1.25 13.50 26.41
N ASN A 58 -0.46 12.66 25.73
CA ASN A 58 1.00 12.70 25.80
C ASN A 58 1.54 14.04 25.28
N LEU A 59 1.01 14.53 24.16
CA LEU A 59 1.41 15.82 23.59
C LEU A 59 1.08 16.99 24.54
N TYR A 60 -0.10 16.98 25.16
CA TYR A 60 -0.49 17.98 26.15
C TYR A 60 0.45 17.97 27.36
N ASN A 61 0.76 16.80 27.90
CA ASN A 61 1.69 16.65 29.02
C ASN A 61 3.11 17.12 28.66
N ASN A 62 3.59 16.78 27.46
CA ASN A 62 4.88 17.22 26.95
C ASN A 62 4.93 18.75 26.78
N LEU A 63 3.89 19.35 26.19
CA LEU A 63 3.81 20.79 25.98
C LEU A 63 3.72 21.53 27.31
N LYS A 64 2.95 21.02 28.28
CA LYS A 64 2.87 21.56 29.65
C LYS A 64 4.22 21.51 30.35
N SER A 65 4.91 20.36 30.33
CA SER A 65 6.25 20.23 30.91
C SER A 65 7.25 21.16 30.25
N THR A 66 7.16 21.34 28.93
CA THR A 66 8.02 22.26 28.16
C THR A 66 7.73 23.71 28.54
N ASN A 67 6.45 24.07 28.70
CA ASN A 67 6.03 25.41 29.12
C ASN A 67 6.64 25.79 30.47
N ASP A 68 6.60 24.86 31.44
CA ASP A 68 7.16 25.07 32.77
C ASP A 68 8.70 25.09 32.75
N THR A 69 9.33 24.23 31.95
CA THR A 69 10.79 24.12 31.88
C THR A 69 11.45 25.34 31.25
N PHE A 70 10.82 25.93 30.24
CA PHE A 70 11.37 27.06 29.48
C PHE A 70 10.68 28.39 29.79
N ASP A 71 9.81 28.45 30.81
CA ASP A 71 9.04 29.64 31.22
C ASP A 71 8.36 30.33 30.03
N MET A 72 7.62 29.55 29.23
CA MET A 72 6.96 30.09 28.02
C MET A 72 5.70 30.91 28.35
N GLN A 73 5.24 30.88 29.60
CA GLN A 73 4.07 31.61 30.12
C GLN A 73 2.77 31.34 29.36
N MET A 74 2.65 30.16 28.74
CA MET A 74 1.40 29.72 28.11
C MET A 74 0.33 29.45 29.16
N THR A 75 -0.86 29.97 28.90
CA THR A 75 -2.07 29.68 29.68
C THR A 75 -2.57 28.25 29.40
N GLN A 76 -3.47 27.76 30.26
CA GLN A 76 -4.11 26.45 30.04
C GLN A 76 -4.88 26.40 28.71
N ASP A 77 -5.58 27.48 28.36
CA ASP A 77 -6.32 27.56 27.11
C ASP A 77 -5.38 27.55 25.90
N GLU A 78 -4.23 28.24 25.97
CA GLU A 78 -3.21 28.20 24.91
C GLU A 78 -2.59 26.81 24.75
N LEU A 79 -2.36 26.07 25.84
CA LEU A 79 -1.89 24.68 25.77
C LEU A 79 -2.94 23.78 25.10
N VAL A 80 -4.21 23.92 25.46
CA VAL A 80 -5.31 23.15 24.86
C VAL A 80 -5.43 23.46 23.37
N ILE A 81 -5.44 24.74 22.98
CA ILE A 81 -5.51 25.17 21.58
C ILE A 81 -4.31 24.65 20.79
N GLY A 82 -3.10 24.71 21.37
CA GLY A 82 -1.88 24.19 20.73
C GLY A 82 -1.98 22.70 20.40
N VAL A 83 -2.50 21.90 21.32
CA VAL A 83 -2.72 20.46 21.09
C VAL A 83 -3.84 20.24 20.06
N GLN A 84 -4.93 20.99 20.12
CA GLN A 84 -6.00 20.90 19.11
C GLN A 84 -5.50 21.24 17.69
N CYS A 85 -4.63 22.25 17.55
CA CYS A 85 -3.98 22.56 16.28
C CYS A 85 -3.09 21.40 15.79
N ALA A 86 -2.36 20.76 16.69
CA ALA A 86 -1.52 19.62 16.35
C ALA A 86 -2.35 18.42 15.89
N ILE A 87 -3.46 18.13 16.56
CA ILE A 87 -4.39 17.07 16.19
C ILE A 87 -5.12 17.36 14.86
N ASP A 88 -5.53 18.62 14.62
CA ASP A 88 -6.08 19.02 13.33
C ASP A 88 -5.09 18.76 12.19
N LEU A 89 -3.82 19.15 12.38
CA LEU A 89 -2.79 18.92 11.38
C LEU A 89 -2.57 17.41 11.14
N SER A 90 -2.44 16.61 12.20
CA SER A 90 -2.22 15.16 12.04
C SER A 90 -3.39 14.45 11.36
N ASN A 91 -4.63 14.85 11.69
CA ASN A 91 -5.81 14.28 11.03
C ASN A 91 -5.85 14.65 9.55
N ARG A 92 -5.46 15.87 9.20
CA ARG A 92 -5.38 16.34 7.81
C ARG A 92 -4.24 15.70 7.01
N ASP A 93 -3.13 15.37 7.66
CA ASP A 93 -2.04 14.61 7.04
C ASP A 93 -2.53 13.22 6.57
N LEU A 94 -3.52 12.66 7.27
CA LEU A 94 -4.16 11.38 6.97
C LEU A 94 -5.50 11.51 6.23
N ASP A 95 -5.84 12.69 5.71
CA ASP A 95 -7.17 12.94 5.12
C ASP A 95 -7.47 12.04 3.91
N ASN A 96 -6.42 11.61 3.20
CA ASN A 96 -6.54 10.67 2.10
C ASN A 96 -7.19 9.34 2.53
N PHE A 97 -7.02 8.88 3.78
CA PHE A 97 -7.66 7.65 4.26
C PHE A 97 -9.18 7.73 4.33
N ALA A 98 -9.77 8.92 4.44
CA ALA A 98 -11.22 9.10 4.50
C ALA A 98 -11.85 9.50 3.16
N THR A 99 -11.08 9.54 2.07
CA THR A 99 -11.62 9.91 0.76
C THR A 99 -12.70 8.93 0.29
N PRO A 100 -13.85 9.42 -0.25
CA PRO A 100 -14.89 8.54 -0.76
C PRO A 100 -14.48 7.81 -2.04
N ASN A 101 -13.44 8.28 -2.72
CA ASN A 101 -12.95 7.67 -3.96
C ASN A 101 -11.83 6.66 -3.69
N HIS A 102 -12.21 5.39 -3.66
CA HIS A 102 -11.32 4.26 -3.38
C HIS A 102 -10.14 4.14 -4.38
N ALA A 103 -10.35 4.50 -5.64
CA ALA A 103 -9.31 4.47 -6.67
C ALA A 103 -8.26 5.59 -6.47
N PHE A 104 -8.71 6.75 -6.00
CA PHE A 104 -7.84 7.86 -5.60
C PHE A 104 -7.02 7.52 -4.36
N PHE A 105 -7.66 6.97 -3.32
CA PHE A 105 -6.99 6.51 -2.10
C PHE A 105 -5.81 5.59 -2.45
N LEU A 106 -6.11 4.55 -3.23
CA LEU A 106 -5.13 3.55 -3.65
C LEU A 106 -3.99 4.15 -4.49
N SER A 107 -4.27 5.12 -5.35
CA SER A 107 -3.23 5.76 -6.18
C SER A 107 -2.19 6.48 -5.33
N ASN A 108 -2.64 7.25 -4.34
CA ASN A 108 -1.74 7.97 -3.44
C ASN A 108 -0.85 7.00 -2.65
N THR A 109 -1.40 5.89 -2.16
CA THR A 109 -0.58 4.87 -1.49
C THR A 109 0.35 4.13 -2.46
N TRP A 110 -0.11 3.85 -3.68
CA TRP A 110 0.68 3.15 -4.69
C TRP A 110 1.90 3.96 -5.14
N ASN A 111 1.75 5.29 -5.24
CA ASN A 111 2.84 6.19 -5.56
C ASN A 111 3.98 6.12 -4.54
N LEU A 112 3.71 5.80 -3.28
CA LEU A 112 4.76 5.67 -2.25
C LEU A 112 5.56 4.36 -2.36
N LEU A 113 5.12 3.38 -3.16
CA LEU A 113 5.74 2.04 -3.18
C LEU A 113 7.22 2.08 -3.61
N HIS A 114 7.58 2.91 -4.59
CA HIS A 114 8.98 3.06 -5.04
C HIS A 114 9.86 3.80 -4.02
N GLU A 115 9.27 4.60 -3.12
CA GLU A 115 10.02 5.29 -2.07
C GLU A 115 10.58 4.30 -1.04
N PHE A 116 9.87 3.20 -0.77
CA PHE A 116 10.32 2.18 0.20
C PHE A 116 11.03 0.98 -0.44
N ASN A 117 11.03 0.87 -1.77
CA ASN A 117 11.58 -0.28 -2.49
C ASN A 117 12.58 0.18 -3.55
N ILE A 118 13.88 0.09 -3.23
CA ILE A 118 14.98 0.55 -4.08
C ILE A 118 14.92 -0.08 -5.48
N ASP A 119 14.62 -1.38 -5.56
CA ASP A 119 14.52 -2.10 -6.84
C ASP A 119 13.48 -1.48 -7.79
N LEU A 120 12.39 -0.91 -7.25
CA LEU A 120 11.33 -0.28 -8.06
C LEU A 120 11.67 1.13 -8.50
N ARG A 121 12.72 1.75 -7.95
CA ARG A 121 13.23 3.06 -8.41
C ARG A 121 14.03 2.93 -9.70
N HIS A 122 14.60 1.75 -9.93
CA HIS A 122 15.27 1.43 -11.18
C HIS A 122 14.21 0.99 -12.18
N THR A 123 13.80 1.94 -13.02
CA THR A 123 12.90 1.65 -14.12
C THR A 123 13.51 0.53 -14.99
N PHE A 124 12.67 -0.45 -15.35
CA PHE A 124 12.91 -1.47 -16.38
C PHE A 124 13.73 -2.74 -16.04
N VAL A 125 14.35 -2.88 -14.86
CA VAL A 125 15.22 -4.07 -14.58
C VAL A 125 14.99 -4.69 -13.21
N TYR A 126 13.75 -4.65 -12.70
CA TYR A 126 13.43 -5.34 -11.46
C TYR A 126 12.89 -6.76 -11.71
N ARG A 127 13.14 -7.63 -10.73
CA ARG A 127 12.78 -9.05 -10.75
C ARG A 127 11.34 -9.26 -10.30
N ILE A 128 10.74 -10.37 -10.74
CA ILE A 128 9.41 -10.79 -10.29
C ILE A 128 9.38 -10.91 -8.76
N SER A 129 10.41 -11.53 -8.16
CA SER A 129 10.50 -11.67 -6.70
C SER A 129 10.56 -10.33 -5.96
N SER A 130 11.27 -9.33 -6.51
CA SER A 130 11.39 -8.00 -5.90
C SER A 130 10.04 -7.28 -5.88
N PHE A 131 9.28 -7.37 -6.99
CA PHE A 131 7.94 -6.78 -7.05
C PHE A 131 6.95 -7.51 -6.15
N ALA A 132 6.93 -8.84 -6.17
CA ALA A 132 6.08 -9.63 -5.27
C ALA A 132 6.35 -9.32 -3.80
N LEU A 133 7.63 -9.18 -3.41
CA LEU A 133 8.00 -8.79 -2.04
C LEU A 133 7.52 -7.37 -1.69
N ALA A 134 7.62 -6.40 -2.61
CA ALA A 134 7.14 -5.04 -2.39
C ALA A 134 5.63 -5.01 -2.16
N ILE A 135 4.86 -5.72 -2.98
CA ILE A 135 3.40 -5.84 -2.82
C ILE A 135 3.05 -6.56 -1.51
N LYS A 136 3.76 -7.64 -1.17
CA LYS A 136 3.54 -8.39 0.08
C LYS A 136 3.80 -7.53 1.32
N LYS A 137 4.85 -6.71 1.32
CA LYS A 137 5.13 -5.75 2.41
C LYS A 137 4.01 -4.74 2.57
N MET A 138 3.52 -4.18 1.46
CA MET A 138 2.41 -3.21 1.49
C MET A 138 1.10 -3.86 1.95
N SER A 139 0.78 -5.06 1.46
CA SER A 139 -0.37 -5.85 1.92
C SER A 139 -0.29 -6.13 3.42
N THR A 140 0.89 -6.53 3.92
CA THR A 140 1.13 -6.75 5.36
C THR A 140 0.97 -5.47 6.16
N PHE A 141 1.42 -4.32 5.65
CA PHE A 141 1.24 -3.03 6.29
C PHE A 141 -0.25 -2.72 6.49
N PHE A 142 -1.07 -2.82 5.43
CA PHE A 142 -2.50 -2.58 5.53
C PHE A 142 -3.23 -3.57 6.43
N ALA A 143 -2.84 -4.86 6.41
CA ALA A 143 -3.42 -5.88 7.27
C ALA A 143 -3.18 -5.62 8.77
N ASN A 144 -2.11 -4.88 9.12
CA ASN A 144 -1.79 -4.52 10.49
C ASN A 144 -2.21 -3.08 10.86
N LEU A 145 -2.84 -2.36 9.93
CA LEU A 145 -3.23 -0.97 10.14
C LEU A 145 -4.56 -0.89 10.89
N GLU A 146 -4.53 -0.36 12.11
CA GLU A 146 -5.71 -0.18 12.95
C GLU A 146 -6.37 1.16 12.62
N ALA A 147 -7.48 1.12 11.88
CA ALA A 147 -8.21 2.32 11.48
C ALA A 147 -8.64 3.21 12.66
N ASP A 148 -8.93 2.61 13.82
CA ASP A 148 -9.32 3.31 15.05
C ASP A 148 -8.18 4.17 15.65
N SER A 149 -6.94 4.00 15.18
CA SER A 149 -5.77 4.78 15.62
C SER A 149 -5.39 5.91 14.66
N LEU A 150 -6.10 6.06 13.53
CA LEU A 150 -5.75 7.05 12.49
C LEU A 150 -6.12 8.47 12.91
N TYR A 151 -7.35 8.65 13.39
CA TYR A 151 -7.89 9.96 13.70
C TYR A 151 -7.97 10.13 15.20
N ASN A 152 -7.51 11.29 15.68
CA ASN A 152 -7.46 11.61 17.10
C ASN A 152 -8.35 12.82 17.41
N SER A 153 -8.81 12.92 18.65
CA SER A 153 -9.47 14.12 19.16
C SER A 153 -8.85 14.54 20.48
N PHE A 154 -8.92 15.84 20.78
CA PHE A 154 -8.53 16.38 22.07
C PHE A 154 -9.60 17.33 22.58
N HIS A 155 -10.15 17.04 23.76
CA HIS A 155 -11.26 17.79 24.34
C HIS A 155 -12.44 17.97 23.34
N ASN A 156 -12.84 16.88 22.67
CA ASN A 156 -13.94 16.85 21.69
C ASN A 156 -13.70 17.74 20.45
N VAL A 157 -12.43 17.97 20.08
CA VAL A 157 -12.02 18.62 18.83
C VAL A 157 -11.03 17.70 18.09
N PRO A 158 -11.38 17.16 16.91
CA PRO A 158 -12.71 17.18 16.30
C PRO A 158 -13.76 16.47 17.16
N ARG A 159 -15.05 16.70 16.86
CA ARG A 159 -16.14 16.04 17.59
C ARG A 159 -16.10 14.54 17.39
N GLU A 160 -16.58 13.79 18.38
CA GLU A 160 -16.66 12.33 18.31
C GLU A 160 -17.37 11.82 17.04
N GLU A 161 -18.51 12.40 16.66
CA GLU A 161 -19.24 12.06 15.42
C GLU A 161 -18.38 12.21 14.15
N GLU A 162 -17.50 13.21 14.12
CA GLU A 162 -16.59 13.43 12.99
C GLU A 162 -15.51 12.35 12.95
N ILE A 163 -14.92 12.02 14.11
CA ILE A 163 -13.94 10.95 14.24
C ILE A 163 -14.53 9.59 13.83
N GLU A 164 -15.75 9.28 14.27
CA GLU A 164 -16.45 8.06 13.88
C GLU A 164 -16.63 7.98 12.36
N ARG A 165 -17.08 9.08 11.73
CA ARG A 165 -17.26 9.16 10.28
C ARG A 165 -15.96 8.92 9.53
N LEU A 166 -14.88 9.62 9.90
CA LEU A 166 -13.57 9.49 9.28
C LEU A 166 -13.02 8.06 9.44
N THR A 167 -13.18 7.50 10.64
CA THR A 167 -12.73 6.14 10.97
C THR A 167 -13.50 5.09 10.16
N MET A 168 -14.82 5.22 9.99
CA MET A 168 -15.61 4.32 9.15
C MET A 168 -15.18 4.38 7.68
N ALA A 169 -14.94 5.58 7.15
CA ALA A 169 -14.46 5.75 5.78
C ALA A 169 -13.07 5.10 5.59
N ALA A 170 -12.15 5.31 6.54
CA ALA A 170 -10.83 4.70 6.53
C ALA A 170 -10.87 3.17 6.64
N LYS A 171 -11.74 2.60 7.47
CA LYS A 171 -11.95 1.14 7.55
C LYS A 171 -12.29 0.57 6.17
N LYS A 172 -13.24 1.19 5.47
CA LYS A 172 -13.63 0.75 4.12
C LYS A 172 -12.48 0.87 3.11
N ASN A 173 -11.75 1.98 3.13
CA ASN A 173 -10.60 2.20 2.25
C ASN A 173 -9.47 1.18 2.49
N ILE A 174 -9.14 0.91 3.74
CA ILE A 174 -8.13 -0.09 4.13
C ILE A 174 -8.55 -1.49 3.69
N GLU A 175 -9.83 -1.85 3.87
CA GLU A 175 -10.37 -3.14 3.42
C GLU A 175 -10.22 -3.32 1.90
N ILE A 176 -10.68 -2.33 1.13
CA ILE A 176 -10.59 -2.36 -0.34
C ILE A 176 -9.13 -2.40 -0.79
N ALA A 177 -8.25 -1.60 -0.18
CA ALA A 177 -6.84 -1.58 -0.53
C ALA A 177 -6.14 -2.90 -0.21
N SER A 178 -6.47 -3.53 0.93
CA SER A 178 -5.94 -4.84 1.31
C SER A 178 -6.31 -5.90 0.28
N ARG A 179 -7.59 -6.01 -0.07
CA ARG A 179 -8.09 -6.95 -1.08
C ARG A 179 -7.51 -6.70 -2.47
N TYR A 180 -7.37 -5.43 -2.87
CA TYR A 180 -6.72 -5.04 -4.11
C TYR A 180 -5.25 -5.50 -4.17
N LEU A 181 -4.49 -5.25 -3.10
CA LEU A 181 -3.08 -5.64 -3.00
C LEU A 181 -2.90 -7.15 -3.01
N GLU A 182 -3.80 -7.87 -2.35
CA GLU A 182 -3.83 -9.33 -2.35
C GLU A 182 -4.13 -9.90 -3.74
N ALA A 183 -5.08 -9.34 -4.48
CA ALA A 183 -5.35 -9.74 -5.86
C ALA A 183 -4.12 -9.49 -6.77
N LYS A 184 -3.45 -8.32 -6.60
CA LYS A 184 -2.18 -8.03 -7.29
C LYS A 184 -1.08 -8.99 -6.88
N LEU A 185 -0.99 -9.34 -5.59
CA LEU A 185 -0.01 -10.29 -5.05
C LEU A 185 -0.21 -11.69 -5.65
N LEU A 186 -1.47 -12.15 -5.75
CA LEU A 186 -1.78 -13.43 -6.39
C LEU A 186 -1.34 -13.40 -7.85
N ALA A 187 -1.69 -12.36 -8.60
CA ALA A 187 -1.32 -12.22 -10.00
C ALA A 187 0.19 -12.31 -10.24
N ILE A 188 0.98 -11.54 -9.48
CA ILE A 188 2.44 -11.62 -9.60
C ILE A 188 2.99 -12.96 -9.09
N SER A 189 2.36 -13.58 -8.10
CA SER A 189 2.78 -14.90 -7.59
C SER A 189 2.53 -16.02 -8.60
N VAL A 190 1.48 -15.92 -9.43
CA VAL A 190 1.28 -16.85 -10.55
C VAL A 190 2.42 -16.72 -11.56
N LEU A 191 2.83 -15.50 -11.90
CA LEU A 191 4.00 -15.29 -12.77
C LEU A 191 5.29 -15.77 -12.11
N ALA A 192 5.44 -15.58 -10.79
CA ALA A 192 6.58 -16.10 -10.04
C ALA A 192 6.64 -17.63 -10.06
N ALA A 193 5.49 -18.30 -9.94
CA ALA A 193 5.38 -19.76 -10.05
C ALA A 193 5.77 -20.23 -11.46
N LEU A 194 5.24 -19.60 -12.52
CA LEU A 194 5.62 -19.93 -13.89
C LEU A 194 7.12 -19.69 -14.14
N ALA A 195 7.70 -18.61 -13.62
CA ALA A 195 9.13 -18.34 -13.73
C ALA A 195 9.96 -19.39 -13.00
N GLU A 196 9.61 -19.72 -11.76
CA GLU A 196 10.30 -20.71 -10.94
C GLU A 196 10.34 -22.08 -11.64
N LEU A 197 9.20 -22.56 -12.13
CA LEU A 197 9.09 -23.87 -12.78
C LEU A 197 9.76 -23.95 -14.15
N THR A 198 10.04 -22.81 -14.77
CA THR A 198 10.63 -22.74 -16.11
C THR A 198 12.09 -22.30 -16.11
N GLY A 199 12.61 -21.92 -14.95
CA GLY A 199 14.03 -21.91 -14.64
C GLY A 199 14.46 -20.75 -13.75
N GLY A 200 13.69 -20.50 -12.69
CA GLY A 200 14.00 -19.54 -11.64
C GLY A 200 13.56 -18.11 -11.92
N ASP A 201 13.68 -17.29 -10.87
CA ASP A 201 13.33 -15.86 -10.88
C ASP A 201 13.99 -15.08 -12.04
N ALA A 202 13.21 -14.17 -12.63
CA ALA A 202 13.54 -13.46 -13.86
C ALA A 202 13.11 -11.99 -13.81
N PRO A 203 13.63 -11.13 -14.71
CA PRO A 203 13.07 -9.79 -14.92
C PRO A 203 11.58 -9.88 -15.24
N ILE A 204 10.78 -8.99 -14.66
CA ILE A 204 9.32 -9.02 -14.83
C ILE A 204 8.89 -8.87 -16.29
N SER A 205 9.64 -8.08 -17.07
CA SER A 205 9.36 -7.82 -18.48
C SER A 205 9.45 -9.08 -19.35
N LEU A 206 10.15 -10.12 -18.91
CA LEU A 206 10.19 -11.40 -19.62
C LEU A 206 8.81 -12.05 -19.73
N PHE A 207 7.93 -11.83 -18.73
CA PHE A 207 6.61 -12.44 -18.66
C PHE A 207 5.46 -11.44 -18.92
N LEU A 208 5.66 -10.17 -18.58
CA LEU A 208 4.66 -9.12 -18.79
C LEU A 208 4.82 -8.35 -20.10
N GLY A 209 6.01 -8.35 -20.71
CA GLY A 209 6.37 -7.39 -21.74
C GLY A 209 6.94 -6.09 -21.14
N ASP A 210 7.35 -5.18 -22.02
CA ASP A 210 7.92 -3.90 -21.64
C ASP A 210 6.83 -2.89 -21.30
N LEU A 211 7.11 -1.99 -20.35
CA LEU A 211 6.19 -0.88 -20.07
C LEU A 211 6.16 0.09 -21.26
N PRO A 212 4.98 0.70 -21.56
CA PRO A 212 4.86 1.64 -22.66
C PRO A 212 5.76 2.87 -22.47
N GLU A 213 6.58 3.18 -23.48
CA GLU A 213 7.41 4.38 -23.50
C GLU A 213 6.85 5.41 -24.48
N LYS A 214 6.79 6.69 -24.06
CA LYS A 214 6.18 7.79 -24.84
C LYS A 214 6.74 8.02 -26.25
N ASN A 215 7.84 7.37 -26.63
CA ASN A 215 8.49 7.54 -27.94
C ASN A 215 8.93 6.23 -28.61
N LEU A 216 8.51 5.07 -28.11
CA LEU A 216 8.80 3.78 -28.74
C LEU A 216 7.49 3.09 -29.16
N PRO A 217 7.49 2.33 -30.26
CA PRO A 217 6.35 1.48 -30.59
C PRO A 217 6.14 0.48 -29.46
N ASN A 218 4.89 0.35 -28.98
CA ASN A 218 4.55 -0.59 -27.92
C ASN A 218 4.89 -2.02 -28.37
N SER A 219 5.77 -2.67 -27.61
CA SER A 219 5.92 -4.12 -27.66
C SER A 219 4.64 -4.78 -27.15
N PRO A 220 4.23 -5.93 -27.70
CA PRO A 220 3.07 -6.65 -27.17
C PRO A 220 3.32 -7.08 -25.72
N GLY A 221 2.38 -6.73 -24.85
CA GLY A 221 2.39 -7.08 -23.42
C GLY A 221 1.47 -8.26 -23.12
N LEU A 222 1.54 -8.80 -21.90
CA LEU A 222 0.65 -9.86 -21.45
C LEU A 222 -0.82 -9.40 -21.45
N GLU A 223 -1.05 -8.12 -21.17
CA GLU A 223 -2.34 -7.45 -21.20
C GLU A 223 -3.02 -7.47 -22.57
N ASP A 224 -2.26 -7.57 -23.67
CA ASP A 224 -2.84 -7.68 -25.02
C ASP A 224 -3.47 -9.06 -25.27
N PHE A 225 -3.11 -10.05 -24.45
CA PHE A 225 -3.60 -11.43 -24.55
C PHE A 225 -4.61 -11.81 -23.46
N ILE A 226 -4.64 -11.05 -22.36
CA ILE A 226 -5.51 -11.33 -21.21
C ILE A 226 -6.66 -10.34 -21.17
N GLN A 227 -7.88 -10.86 -21.29
CA GLN A 227 -9.08 -10.08 -21.09
C GLN A 227 -9.57 -10.26 -19.65
N PRO A 228 -10.07 -9.20 -18.98
CA PRO A 228 -10.74 -9.32 -17.70
C PRO A 228 -11.89 -10.34 -17.80
N ALA A 229 -12.03 -11.19 -16.78
CA ALA A 229 -13.06 -12.22 -16.79
C ALA A 229 -14.45 -11.57 -16.72
N PRO A 230 -15.46 -12.07 -17.44
CA PRO A 230 -16.83 -11.61 -17.25
C PRO A 230 -17.24 -11.76 -15.78
N ARG A 231 -17.99 -10.79 -15.26
CA ARG A 231 -18.50 -10.89 -13.89
C ARG A 231 -19.51 -12.02 -13.81
N ASP A 232 -19.09 -13.14 -13.25
CA ASP A 232 -20.01 -14.19 -12.83
C ASP A 232 -20.70 -13.73 -11.54
N THR A 233 -22.01 -13.46 -11.63
CA THR A 233 -22.82 -13.01 -10.49
C THR A 233 -23.01 -14.10 -9.43
N THR A 234 -22.64 -15.34 -9.72
CA THR A 234 -22.68 -16.44 -8.75
C THR A 234 -21.45 -16.46 -7.84
N ILE A 235 -20.38 -15.77 -8.21
CA ILE A 235 -19.14 -15.69 -7.44
C ILE A 235 -19.17 -14.41 -6.60
N ARG A 236 -18.73 -14.51 -5.34
CA ARG A 236 -18.66 -13.37 -4.43
C ARG A 236 -17.45 -12.51 -4.79
N HIS A 237 -17.70 -11.26 -5.18
CA HIS A 237 -16.66 -10.24 -5.41
C HIS A 237 -16.97 -8.95 -4.67
N ASN A 238 -15.92 -8.27 -4.22
CA ASN A 238 -15.99 -6.85 -3.91
C ASN A 238 -15.96 -6.06 -5.24
N THR A 239 -17.08 -5.44 -5.57
CA THR A 239 -17.26 -4.69 -6.83
C THR A 239 -16.26 -3.53 -6.95
N ASP A 240 -15.94 -2.85 -5.85
CA ASP A 240 -14.98 -1.74 -5.85
C ASP A 240 -13.58 -2.25 -6.20
N VAL A 241 -13.15 -3.37 -5.60
CA VAL A 241 -11.86 -4.01 -5.91
C VAL A 241 -11.78 -4.42 -7.38
N TYR A 242 -12.78 -5.14 -7.88
CA TYR A 242 -12.81 -5.58 -9.28
C TYR A 242 -12.76 -4.38 -10.25
N ASN A 243 -13.56 -3.34 -10.00
CA ASN A 243 -13.58 -2.12 -10.82
C ASN A 243 -12.19 -1.47 -10.90
N ILE A 244 -11.47 -1.38 -9.78
CA ILE A 244 -10.15 -0.75 -9.73
C ILE A 244 -9.11 -1.62 -10.45
N LEU A 245 -9.18 -2.94 -10.33
CA LEU A 245 -8.29 -3.85 -11.07
C LEU A 245 -8.52 -3.76 -12.59
N GLU A 246 -9.78 -3.71 -13.02
CA GLU A 246 -10.18 -3.68 -14.43
C GLU A 246 -9.89 -2.32 -15.09
N ARG A 247 -10.35 -1.24 -14.45
CA ARG A 247 -10.34 0.13 -15.02
C ARG A 247 -9.13 0.95 -14.61
N GLY A 248 -8.46 0.54 -13.55
CA GLY A 248 -7.26 1.16 -13.03
C GLY A 248 -7.48 2.13 -11.88
N ARG A 249 -6.37 2.45 -11.20
CA ARG A 249 -6.27 3.46 -10.13
C ARG A 249 -6.46 4.86 -10.72
N GLU A 250 -6.88 5.86 -9.95
CA GLU A 250 -6.98 7.22 -10.48
C GLU A 250 -5.59 7.86 -10.65
N GLY A 251 -5.39 8.77 -11.62
CA GLY A 251 -4.11 9.50 -11.78
C GLY A 251 -3.09 8.90 -12.76
N GLY A 252 -3.39 7.78 -13.41
CA GLY A 252 -2.60 7.26 -14.53
C GLY A 252 -1.57 6.18 -14.17
N GLU A 253 -0.72 5.86 -15.15
CA GLU A 253 0.38 4.89 -15.03
C GLU A 253 1.47 5.39 -14.08
N THR A 254 2.13 4.45 -13.41
CA THR A 254 3.34 4.71 -12.62
C THR A 254 4.58 4.27 -13.38
N GLN A 255 5.76 4.77 -12.98
CA GLN A 255 7.03 4.45 -13.65
C GLN A 255 7.39 2.94 -13.66
N PHE A 256 6.73 2.13 -12.83
CA PHE A 256 7.03 0.72 -12.63
C PHE A 256 5.82 -0.22 -12.84
N ASP A 257 4.60 0.28 -13.06
CA ASP A 257 3.38 -0.56 -13.20
C ASP A 257 2.31 0.19 -13.99
N LEU A 258 1.51 -0.57 -14.75
CA LEU A 258 0.32 -0.08 -15.42
C LEU A 258 -0.75 0.40 -14.41
N GLN A 259 -1.61 1.31 -14.86
CA GLN A 259 -2.67 1.88 -14.02
C GLN A 259 -3.71 0.81 -13.62
N ASN A 260 -4.05 -0.08 -14.55
CA ASN A 260 -4.92 -1.23 -14.35
C ASN A 260 -4.11 -2.51 -14.21
N SER A 261 -4.76 -3.62 -13.89
CA SER A 261 -4.13 -4.92 -13.79
C SER A 261 -5.02 -6.01 -14.38
N PRO A 262 -4.99 -6.19 -15.71
CA PRO A 262 -5.85 -7.15 -16.41
C PRO A 262 -5.72 -8.58 -15.89
N LEU A 263 -4.48 -9.04 -15.61
CA LEU A 263 -4.23 -10.35 -15.02
C LEU A 263 -4.87 -10.52 -13.64
N ALA A 264 -4.74 -9.51 -12.76
CA ALA A 264 -5.34 -9.56 -11.43
C ALA A 264 -6.87 -9.45 -11.50
N ALA A 265 -7.40 -8.63 -12.42
CA ALA A 265 -8.85 -8.53 -12.66
C ALA A 265 -9.42 -9.87 -13.16
N TYR A 266 -8.73 -10.52 -14.10
CA TYR A 266 -9.09 -11.85 -14.59
C TYR A 266 -9.10 -12.89 -13.46
N LEU A 267 -7.99 -13.02 -12.72
CA LEU A 267 -7.88 -13.97 -11.61
C LEU A 267 -8.94 -13.72 -10.53
N TYR A 268 -9.11 -12.47 -10.11
CA TYR A 268 -10.11 -12.12 -9.10
C TYR A 268 -11.54 -12.37 -9.60
N GLY A 269 -11.81 -12.09 -10.88
CA GLY A 269 -13.10 -12.39 -11.52
C GLY A 269 -13.43 -13.88 -11.54
N VAL A 270 -12.46 -14.75 -11.87
CA VAL A 270 -12.67 -16.21 -11.91
C VAL A 270 -12.73 -16.84 -10.52
N LEU A 271 -11.95 -16.33 -9.56
CA LEU A 271 -11.78 -16.97 -8.25
C LEU A 271 -12.73 -16.44 -7.18
N GLY A 272 -13.10 -15.16 -7.24
CA GLY A 272 -13.78 -14.47 -6.16
C GLY A 272 -12.94 -14.36 -4.89
N GLU A 273 -13.58 -13.90 -3.81
CA GLU A 273 -12.96 -13.78 -2.48
C GLU A 273 -12.42 -15.12 -1.97
N ASP A 274 -13.22 -16.18 -2.04
CA ASP A 274 -12.88 -17.46 -1.42
C ASP A 274 -11.72 -18.16 -2.16
N GLY A 275 -11.70 -18.05 -3.49
CA GLY A 275 -10.61 -18.56 -4.32
C GLY A 275 -9.33 -17.76 -4.15
N LEU A 276 -9.42 -16.44 -3.98
CA LEU A 276 -8.29 -15.57 -3.65
C LEU A 276 -7.65 -16.00 -2.33
N ASP A 277 -8.44 -16.08 -1.25
CA ASP A 277 -7.96 -16.48 0.09
C ASP A 277 -7.35 -17.89 0.09
N LYS A 278 -7.93 -18.82 -0.66
CA LYS A 278 -7.41 -20.19 -0.79
C LYS A 278 -6.04 -20.20 -1.48
N SER A 279 -5.90 -19.46 -2.59
CA SER A 279 -4.70 -19.48 -3.43
C SER A 279 -3.53 -18.71 -2.81
N LEU A 280 -3.81 -17.61 -2.11
CA LEU A 280 -2.79 -16.79 -1.45
C LEU A 280 -1.96 -17.53 -0.39
N LYS A 281 -2.46 -18.66 0.14
CA LYS A 281 -1.70 -19.52 1.06
C LYS A 281 -0.38 -20.01 0.46
N TYR A 282 -0.31 -20.11 -0.88
CA TYR A 282 0.85 -20.57 -1.63
C TYR A 282 1.65 -19.42 -2.27
N ALA A 283 1.21 -18.17 -2.09
CA ALA A 283 1.89 -16.96 -2.59
C ALA A 283 3.07 -16.57 -1.67
N VAL A 284 4.14 -17.38 -1.71
CA VAL A 284 5.36 -17.15 -0.91
C VAL A 284 6.35 -16.22 -1.64
N CYS A 285 7.22 -15.57 -0.88
CA CYS A 285 8.26 -14.68 -1.42
C CYS A 285 9.57 -14.92 -0.66
N PRO A 286 10.65 -15.38 -1.33
CA PRO A 286 10.71 -15.78 -2.75
C PRO A 286 9.84 -17.01 -3.05
N MET A 287 9.42 -17.16 -4.31
CA MET A 287 8.71 -18.35 -4.77
C MET A 287 9.67 -19.55 -4.80
N ASP A 288 9.19 -20.73 -4.41
CA ASP A 288 9.93 -21.99 -4.49
C ASP A 288 9.15 -23.03 -5.31
N GLU A 289 9.84 -24.08 -5.75
CA GLU A 289 9.28 -25.10 -6.62
C GLU A 289 8.02 -25.78 -6.05
N GLN A 290 7.98 -26.02 -4.73
CA GLN A 290 6.86 -26.69 -4.07
C GLN A 290 5.63 -25.78 -4.04
N ASN A 291 5.78 -24.55 -3.56
CA ASN A 291 4.71 -23.57 -3.49
C ASN A 291 4.26 -23.13 -4.88
N ALA A 292 5.15 -23.13 -5.87
CA ALA A 292 4.78 -22.87 -7.26
C ALA A 292 3.76 -23.90 -7.78
N ARG A 293 3.97 -25.20 -7.55
CA ARG A 293 2.98 -26.23 -7.96
C ARG A 293 1.70 -26.10 -7.16
N LEU A 294 1.81 -25.99 -5.83
CA LEU A 294 0.62 -25.85 -4.98
C LEU A 294 -0.23 -24.63 -5.35
N LEU A 295 0.41 -23.53 -5.74
CA LEU A 295 -0.27 -22.33 -6.22
C LEU A 295 -0.99 -22.61 -7.53
N LEU A 296 -0.32 -23.15 -8.55
CA LEU A 296 -0.95 -23.44 -9.84
C LEU A 296 -2.07 -24.48 -9.71
N ASP A 297 -1.90 -25.51 -8.87
CA ASP A 297 -2.91 -26.53 -8.57
C ASP A 297 -4.11 -26.00 -7.80
N SER A 298 -3.96 -24.87 -7.10
CA SER A 298 -5.07 -24.21 -6.40
C SER A 298 -6.02 -23.46 -7.32
N LEU A 299 -5.57 -23.16 -8.54
CA LEU A 299 -6.31 -22.44 -9.57
C LEU A 299 -7.10 -23.41 -10.48
N PRO A 300 -8.17 -22.94 -11.15
CA PRO A 300 -8.77 -23.71 -12.24
C PRO A 300 -7.74 -24.03 -13.32
N ARG A 301 -7.74 -25.27 -13.82
CA ARG A 301 -6.80 -25.73 -14.87
C ARG A 301 -6.82 -24.82 -16.10
N GLU A 302 -8.02 -24.43 -16.54
CA GLU A 302 -8.22 -23.48 -17.64
C GLU A 302 -7.59 -22.11 -17.38
N THR A 303 -7.57 -21.63 -16.14
CA THR A 303 -6.91 -20.38 -15.76
C THR A 303 -5.40 -20.48 -15.90
N VAL A 304 -4.80 -21.61 -15.49
CA VAL A 304 -3.36 -21.84 -15.63
C VAL A 304 -2.98 -21.86 -17.11
N THR A 305 -3.70 -22.60 -17.95
CA THR A 305 -3.42 -22.68 -19.39
C THR A 305 -3.66 -21.34 -20.10
N TYR A 306 -4.71 -20.60 -19.71
CA TYR A 306 -5.02 -19.28 -20.24
C TYR A 306 -3.91 -18.26 -19.99
N ILE A 307 -3.24 -18.32 -18.83
CA ILE A 307 -2.13 -17.40 -18.48
C ILE A 307 -0.79 -17.90 -19.03
N ALA A 308 -0.49 -19.20 -18.92
CA ALA A 308 0.80 -19.73 -19.35
C ALA A 308 1.00 -19.69 -20.87
N THR A 309 -0.07 -19.80 -21.65
CA THR A 309 -0.02 -19.75 -23.13
C THR A 309 0.55 -18.42 -23.67
N PRO A 310 0.04 -17.23 -23.29
CA PRO A 310 0.65 -15.98 -23.72
C PRO A 310 2.04 -15.75 -23.10
N CYS A 311 2.29 -16.18 -21.85
CA CYS A 311 3.64 -16.15 -21.30
C CYS A 311 4.64 -16.95 -22.17
N ALA A 312 4.23 -18.08 -22.77
CA ALA A 312 5.10 -18.86 -23.66
C ALA A 312 5.48 -18.11 -24.94
N LYS A 313 4.64 -17.16 -25.39
CA LYS A 313 4.90 -16.30 -26.55
C LYS A 313 5.85 -15.15 -26.22
N LEU A 314 5.75 -14.59 -25.00
CA LEU A 314 6.57 -13.47 -24.53
C LEU A 314 7.95 -13.95 -24.05
N ALA A 315 7.97 -14.97 -23.20
CA ALA A 315 9.18 -15.51 -22.60
C ALA A 315 9.86 -16.53 -23.53
N GLY A 316 10.45 -16.06 -24.64
CA GLY A 316 11.04 -16.91 -25.67
C GLY A 316 12.09 -17.92 -25.16
N THR A 317 12.81 -17.58 -24.09
CA THR A 317 13.80 -18.47 -23.44
C THR A 317 13.17 -19.55 -22.55
N ARG A 318 11.86 -19.45 -22.28
CA ARG A 318 11.08 -20.34 -21.40
C ARG A 318 9.99 -21.11 -22.14
N THR A 319 9.78 -20.85 -23.44
CA THR A 319 8.67 -21.37 -24.25
C THR A 319 8.49 -22.89 -24.15
N GLU A 320 9.56 -23.69 -24.27
CA GLU A 320 9.46 -25.15 -24.23
C GLU A 320 8.85 -25.66 -22.92
N LYS A 321 9.38 -25.18 -21.78
CA LYS A 321 8.89 -25.58 -20.46
C LYS A 321 7.50 -25.00 -20.15
N LEU A 322 7.20 -23.79 -20.62
CA LEU A 322 5.85 -23.23 -20.50
C LEU A 322 4.83 -24.06 -21.29
N ASN A 323 5.17 -24.51 -22.49
CA ASN A 323 4.30 -25.39 -23.28
C ASN A 323 4.12 -26.77 -22.62
N GLN A 324 5.15 -27.30 -21.93
CA GLN A 324 5.01 -28.52 -21.13
C GLN A 324 4.02 -28.32 -19.98
N LEU A 325 4.09 -27.20 -19.26
CA LEU A 325 3.11 -26.84 -18.23
C LEU A 325 1.70 -26.67 -18.83
N VAL A 326 1.56 -26.00 -19.97
CA VAL A 326 0.25 -25.86 -20.64
C VAL A 326 -0.33 -27.24 -20.96
N ALA A 327 0.46 -28.18 -21.48
CA ALA A 327 0.01 -29.54 -21.74
C ALA A 327 -0.43 -30.26 -20.45
N GLU A 328 0.37 -30.17 -19.38
CA GLU A 328 0.09 -30.78 -18.08
C GLU A 328 -1.25 -30.31 -17.47
N TYR A 329 -1.63 -29.05 -17.69
CA TYR A 329 -2.90 -28.49 -17.19
C TYR A 329 -4.04 -28.53 -18.22
N SER A 330 -3.80 -29.01 -19.45
CA SER A 330 -4.86 -29.18 -20.46
C SER A 330 -5.51 -30.58 -20.42
N ASP A 331 -4.78 -31.58 -19.92
CA ASP A 331 -5.27 -32.96 -19.71
C ASP A 331 -6.22 -33.07 -18.50
#